data_AF-A0A109G5I3-F1
#
_entry.id   AF-A0A109G5I3-F1
#
_cell.length_a   1.000
_cell.length_b   1.000
_cell.length_c   1.000
_cell.angle_alpha   90.00
_cell.angle_beta   90.00
_cell.angle_gamma   90.00
#
_symmetry.space_group_name_H-M   'P 1'
#
loop_
_entity.id
_entity.type
_entity.pdbx_description
1 polymer ?
#
loop_
_entity_poly.entity_id
_entity_poly.type
_entity_poly.pdbx_seq_one_letter_code
_entity_poly.pdbx_strand_id
1 'polypeptide(L)'
;MAIIITMLLMGVLLGFVGAGFIIAILTLVFHIPIHVALATSLTAMVFTTLSGVVSHYREGNVVFVIGGIVGGFGAIGSFIGSKFGSLIPANLLHWFTAGMLFLSAIFMFIRLIILQKKERSSLKGHNELSKDNLIKCICLGLVTGMLAGSFGIGSAPFIQLGLIVLLGLTIQQSIGTTMLVILPIAIGGGFGYSSEGYLDYVLLVQVLIGTMLGAYIGAKFTNYAPRMLLRFSMIMTPILAGCMLLVD
;
A
#
# COMPACT_ATOMS: atom_id res chain seq x y z
N MET A 1 1.04 -18.19 -17.91
CA MET A 1 1.00 -19.20 -16.83
C MET A 1 2.02 -18.94 -15.72
N ALA A 2 3.29 -18.65 -16.02
CA ALA A 2 4.30 -18.36 -14.98
C ALA A 2 3.93 -17.17 -14.05
N ILE A 3 3.40 -16.06 -14.60
CA ILE A 3 2.96 -14.88 -13.85
C ILE A 3 1.89 -15.20 -12.79
N ILE A 4 0.93 -16.07 -13.13
CA ILE A 4 -0.17 -16.43 -12.23
C ILE A 4 0.37 -17.24 -11.05
N ILE A 5 1.31 -18.16 -11.30
CA ILE A 5 1.91 -19.02 -10.27
C ILE A 5 2.77 -18.20 -9.31
N THR A 6 3.58 -17.26 -9.83
CA THR A 6 4.39 -16.36 -8.99
C THR A 6 3.53 -15.40 -8.19
N MET A 7 2.46 -14.85 -8.77
CA MET A 7 1.53 -13.95 -8.08
C MET A 7 0.63 -14.68 -7.09
N LEU A 8 0.41 -16.00 -7.25
CA LEU A 8 -0.27 -16.84 -6.27
C LEU A 8 0.62 -17.10 -5.05
N LEU A 9 1.88 -17.51 -5.28
CA LEU A 9 2.89 -17.66 -4.21
C LEU A 9 3.10 -16.35 -3.45
N MET A 10 3.10 -15.24 -4.17
CA MET A 10 3.23 -13.93 -3.58
C MET A 10 1.96 -13.46 -2.94
N GLY A 11 0.78 -13.71 -3.50
CA GLY A 11 -0.49 -13.48 -2.84
C GLY A 11 -0.55 -14.15 -1.46
N VAL A 12 0.05 -15.33 -1.30
CA VAL A 12 0.19 -16.00 0.00
C VAL A 12 1.07 -15.21 0.96
N LEU A 13 2.17 -14.61 0.49
CA LEU A 13 3.03 -13.70 1.25
C LEU A 13 2.40 -12.29 1.45
N LEU A 14 1.62 -11.81 0.49
CA LEU A 14 0.97 -10.50 0.44
C LEU A 14 -0.23 -10.47 1.39
N GLY A 15 -0.98 -11.57 1.50
CA GLY A 15 -2.00 -11.78 2.53
C GLY A 15 -1.42 -11.77 3.96
N PHE A 16 -0.10 -11.83 4.07
CA PHE A 16 0.66 -11.81 5.31
C PHE A 16 1.32 -10.45 5.59
N VAL A 17 1.59 -9.63 4.55
CA VAL A 17 2.52 -8.49 4.64
C VAL A 17 2.07 -7.21 3.91
N GLY A 18 1.32 -7.30 2.81
CA GLY A 18 0.86 -6.16 2.03
C GLY A 18 1.51 -6.01 0.64
N ALA A 19 0.83 -5.27 -0.25
CA ALA A 19 0.98 -5.22 -1.71
C ALA A 19 2.36 -4.86 -2.29
N GLY A 20 3.32 -4.38 -1.48
CA GLY A 20 4.57 -3.71 -1.90
C GLY A 20 5.44 -4.46 -2.90
N PHE A 21 5.33 -5.77 -2.93
CA PHE A 21 6.20 -6.67 -3.68
C PHE A 21 5.78 -6.85 -5.16
N ILE A 22 4.57 -6.44 -5.53
CA ILE A 22 4.02 -6.65 -6.89
C ILE A 22 4.88 -5.93 -7.94
N ILE A 23 5.30 -4.69 -7.67
CA ILE A 23 6.08 -3.87 -8.62
C ILE A 23 7.46 -4.49 -8.86
N ALA A 24 8.16 -4.89 -7.79
CA ALA A 24 9.49 -5.49 -7.90
C ALA A 24 9.47 -6.80 -8.70
N ILE A 25 8.46 -7.65 -8.50
CA ILE A 25 8.37 -8.89 -9.29
C ILE A 25 8.07 -8.63 -10.75
N LEU A 26 7.12 -7.74 -11.05
CA LEU A 26 6.76 -7.45 -12.44
C LEU A 26 7.97 -6.88 -13.21
N THR A 27 8.76 -6.04 -12.56
CA THR A 27 9.97 -5.45 -13.15
C THR A 27 11.11 -6.46 -13.29
N LEU A 28 11.53 -7.13 -12.21
CA LEU A 28 12.70 -8.04 -12.24
C LEU A 28 12.46 -9.39 -12.88
N VAL A 29 11.35 -10.05 -12.52
CA VAL A 29 11.11 -11.43 -12.95
C VAL A 29 10.55 -11.44 -14.36
N PHE A 30 9.65 -10.51 -14.65
CA PHE A 30 8.94 -10.46 -15.92
C PHE A 30 9.46 -9.39 -16.88
N HIS A 31 10.47 -8.60 -16.50
CA HIS A 31 11.10 -7.57 -17.34
C HIS A 31 10.08 -6.57 -17.91
N ILE A 32 9.03 -6.29 -17.12
CA ILE A 32 7.97 -5.38 -17.51
C ILE A 32 8.40 -3.95 -17.19
N PRO A 33 8.19 -2.98 -18.09
CA PRO A 33 8.52 -1.58 -17.83
C PRO A 33 7.89 -1.08 -16.52
N ILE A 34 8.66 -0.31 -15.74
CA ILE A 34 8.23 0.13 -14.41
C ILE A 34 6.91 0.92 -14.43
N HIS A 35 6.68 1.75 -15.45
CA HIS A 35 5.42 2.49 -15.62
C HIS A 35 4.21 1.55 -15.78
N VAL A 36 4.37 0.45 -16.52
CA VAL A 36 3.32 -0.58 -16.67
C VAL A 36 3.12 -1.33 -15.36
N ALA A 37 4.20 -1.70 -14.67
CA ALA A 37 4.12 -2.36 -13.37
C ALA A 37 3.40 -1.49 -12.32
N LEU A 38 3.68 -0.18 -12.29
CA LEU A 38 3.00 0.78 -11.43
C LEU A 38 1.51 0.89 -11.76
N ALA A 39 1.17 1.03 -13.04
CA ALA A 39 -0.22 1.08 -13.51
C ALA A 39 -1.01 -0.17 -13.11
N THR A 40 -0.46 -1.34 -13.40
CA THR A 40 -1.07 -2.63 -13.09
C THR A 40 -1.20 -2.84 -11.59
N SER A 41 -0.20 -2.49 -10.80
CA SER A 41 -0.25 -2.65 -9.36
C SER A 41 -1.25 -1.70 -8.69
N LEU A 42 -1.30 -0.42 -9.08
CA LEU A 42 -2.28 0.53 -8.56
C LEU A 42 -3.70 0.09 -8.90
N THR A 43 -3.91 -0.39 -10.12
CA THR A 43 -5.24 -0.83 -10.55
C THR A 43 -5.66 -2.14 -9.86
N ALA A 44 -4.75 -3.10 -9.71
CA ALA A 44 -4.99 -4.33 -8.95
C ALA A 44 -5.32 -4.05 -7.47
N MET A 45 -4.71 -3.00 -6.88
CA MET A 45 -4.98 -2.60 -5.50
C MET A 45 -6.42 -2.16 -5.25
N VAL A 46 -7.13 -1.63 -6.25
CA VAL A 46 -8.54 -1.26 -6.11
C VAL A 46 -9.37 -2.46 -5.64
N PHE A 47 -9.16 -3.63 -6.25
CA PHE A 47 -9.91 -4.84 -5.93
C PHE A 47 -9.48 -5.47 -4.61
N THR A 48 -8.18 -5.53 -4.34
CA THR A 48 -7.67 -6.15 -3.10
C THR A 48 -8.02 -5.30 -1.88
N THR A 49 -7.94 -3.97 -1.99
CA THR A 49 -8.32 -3.06 -0.90
C THR A 49 -9.81 -2.97 -0.72
N LEU A 50 -10.62 -3.06 -1.78
CA LEU A 50 -12.08 -3.17 -1.64
C LEU A 50 -12.45 -4.39 -0.80
N SER A 51 -11.86 -5.56 -1.09
CA SER A 51 -12.04 -6.77 -0.28
C SER A 51 -11.55 -6.58 1.17
N GLY A 52 -10.38 -5.95 1.36
CA GLY A 52 -9.80 -5.65 2.67
C GLY A 52 -10.65 -4.70 3.53
N VAL A 53 -11.23 -3.65 2.91
CA VAL A 53 -12.14 -2.71 3.58
C VAL A 53 -13.37 -3.44 4.09
N VAL A 54 -13.98 -4.30 3.28
CA VAL A 54 -15.15 -5.10 3.69
C VAL A 54 -14.78 -6.01 4.86
N SER A 55 -13.62 -6.66 4.83
CA SER A 55 -13.17 -7.54 5.93
C SER A 55 -12.99 -6.75 7.24
N HIS A 56 -12.25 -5.65 7.22
CA HIS A 56 -11.99 -4.86 8.43
C HIS A 56 -13.20 -4.05 8.89
N TYR A 57 -14.12 -3.73 7.99
CA TYR A 57 -15.39 -3.11 8.36
C TYR A 57 -16.23 -4.06 9.22
N ARG A 58 -16.28 -5.34 8.87
CA ARG A 58 -16.97 -6.37 9.67
C ARG A 58 -16.37 -6.54 11.07
N GLU A 59 -15.09 -6.23 11.24
CA GLU A 59 -14.39 -6.27 12.52
C GLU A 59 -14.55 -4.96 13.34
N GLY A 60 -15.23 -3.94 12.82
CA GLY A 60 -15.38 -2.64 13.49
C GLY A 60 -14.11 -1.79 13.53
N ASN A 61 -13.11 -2.13 12.70
CA ASN A 61 -11.77 -1.53 12.70
C ASN A 61 -11.62 -0.38 11.68
N VAL A 62 -12.71 0.13 11.10
CA VAL A 62 -12.64 1.14 10.02
C VAL A 62 -13.23 2.47 10.49
N VAL A 63 -12.42 3.53 10.47
CA VAL A 63 -12.87 4.89 10.78
C VAL A 63 -13.17 5.62 9.47
N PHE A 64 -14.44 5.56 9.05
CA PHE A 64 -14.90 6.09 7.76
C PHE A 64 -14.65 7.58 7.56
N VAL A 65 -14.82 8.40 8.59
CA VAL A 65 -14.65 9.86 8.46
C VAL A 65 -13.20 10.20 8.12
N ILE A 66 -12.26 9.68 8.90
CA ILE A 66 -10.83 9.91 8.68
C ILE A 66 -10.39 9.27 7.36
N GLY A 67 -10.77 8.02 7.13
CA GLY A 67 -10.37 7.32 5.91
C GLY A 67 -10.95 7.96 4.64
N GLY A 68 -12.19 8.46 4.68
CA GLY A 68 -12.82 9.14 3.56
C GLY A 68 -12.18 10.48 3.24
N ILE A 69 -11.80 11.26 4.25
CA ILE A 69 -11.10 12.54 4.05
C ILE A 69 -9.68 12.28 3.51
N VAL A 70 -8.88 11.48 4.22
CA VAL A 70 -7.50 11.20 3.83
C VAL A 70 -7.46 10.51 2.47
N GLY A 71 -8.36 9.56 2.22
CA GLY A 71 -8.49 8.86 0.95
C GLY A 71 -8.97 9.76 -0.19
N GLY A 72 -9.94 10.64 0.05
CA GLY A 72 -10.43 11.59 -0.96
C GLY A 72 -9.35 12.57 -1.42
N PHE A 73 -8.67 13.21 -0.48
CA PHE A 73 -7.52 14.07 -0.81
C PHE A 73 -6.33 13.26 -1.35
N GLY A 74 -6.15 12.03 -0.87
CA GLY A 74 -5.16 11.10 -1.39
C GLY A 74 -5.40 10.70 -2.83
N ALA A 75 -6.65 10.53 -3.28
CA ALA A 75 -6.98 10.26 -4.68
C ALA A 75 -6.52 11.40 -5.59
N ILE A 76 -6.78 12.65 -5.18
CA ILE A 76 -6.33 13.85 -5.90
C ILE A 76 -4.80 13.87 -5.95
N GLY A 77 -4.15 13.68 -4.80
CA GLY A 77 -2.69 13.61 -4.72
C GLY A 77 -2.12 12.50 -5.61
N SER A 78 -2.74 11.33 -5.61
CA SER A 78 -2.29 10.17 -6.39
C SER A 78 -2.50 10.35 -7.88
N PHE A 79 -3.57 11.01 -8.31
CA PHE A 79 -3.77 11.34 -9.71
C PHE A 79 -2.67 12.29 -10.20
N ILE A 80 -2.40 13.36 -9.44
CA ILE A 80 -1.31 14.31 -9.75
C ILE A 80 0.05 13.60 -9.71
N GLY A 81 0.29 12.79 -8.69
CA GLY A 81 1.53 12.01 -8.53
C GLY A 81 1.75 11.03 -9.66
N SER A 82 0.71 10.33 -10.13
CA SER A 82 0.84 9.40 -11.26
C SER A 82 1.20 10.09 -12.57
N LYS A 83 0.66 11.30 -12.83
CA LYS A 83 1.09 12.12 -13.97
C LYS A 83 2.52 12.62 -13.82
N PHE A 84 2.94 12.94 -12.60
CA PHE A 84 4.32 13.31 -12.36
C PHE A 84 5.27 12.12 -12.54
N GLY A 85 4.90 10.95 -12.04
CA GLY A 85 5.65 9.70 -12.19
C GLY A 85 5.75 9.23 -13.64
N SER A 86 4.71 9.43 -14.46
CA SER A 86 4.73 9.10 -15.89
C SER A 86 5.68 9.96 -16.71
N LEU A 87 5.96 11.19 -16.27
CA LEU A 87 6.92 12.09 -16.91
C LEU A 87 8.39 11.76 -16.56
N ILE A 88 8.62 11.04 -15.46
CA ILE A 88 9.98 10.71 -15.02
C ILE A 88 10.52 9.54 -15.88
N PRO A 89 11.74 9.67 -16.44
CA PRO A 89 12.36 8.59 -17.20
C PRO A 89 12.61 7.36 -16.31
N ALA A 90 12.45 6.17 -16.89
CA ALA A 90 12.47 4.89 -16.16
C ALA A 90 13.68 4.75 -15.21
N ASN A 91 14.89 5.10 -15.67
CA ASN A 91 16.12 4.98 -14.86
C ASN A 91 16.05 5.75 -13.53
N LEU A 92 15.51 6.97 -13.52
CA LEU A 92 15.33 7.73 -12.28
C LEU A 92 14.17 7.16 -11.45
N LEU A 93 13.10 6.72 -12.10
CA LEU A 93 11.93 6.17 -11.42
C LEU A 93 12.23 4.86 -10.69
N HIS A 94 13.12 4.02 -11.23
CA HIS A 94 13.65 2.84 -10.55
C HIS A 94 14.35 3.23 -9.25
N TRP A 95 15.28 4.19 -9.29
CA TRP A 95 16.02 4.62 -8.10
C TRP A 95 15.11 5.28 -7.04
N PHE A 96 14.15 6.10 -7.46
CA PHE A 96 13.19 6.71 -6.54
C PHE A 96 12.24 5.69 -5.91
N THR A 97 11.71 4.75 -6.70
CA THR A 97 10.84 3.69 -6.20
C THR A 97 11.59 2.78 -5.22
N ALA A 98 12.84 2.42 -5.53
CA ALA A 98 13.70 1.64 -4.66
C ALA A 98 14.01 2.39 -3.35
N GLY A 99 14.40 3.66 -3.44
CA GLY A 99 14.64 4.52 -2.28
C GLY A 99 13.40 4.65 -1.39
N MET A 100 12.22 4.77 -2.00
CA MET A 100 10.97 4.85 -1.27
C MET A 100 10.60 3.53 -0.57
N LEU A 101 10.86 2.37 -1.19
CA LEU A 101 10.67 1.06 -0.55
C LEU A 101 11.62 0.88 0.64
N PHE A 102 12.87 1.35 0.53
CA PHE A 102 13.83 1.35 1.63
C PHE A 102 13.38 2.26 2.77
N LEU A 103 12.89 3.47 2.45
CA LEU A 103 12.32 4.38 3.44
C LEU A 103 11.07 3.79 4.10
N SER A 104 10.24 3.09 3.33
CA SER A 104 9.08 2.34 3.80
C SER A 104 9.49 1.26 4.82
N ALA A 105 10.57 0.51 4.55
CA ALA A 105 11.13 -0.46 5.48
C ALA A 105 11.62 0.18 6.78
N ILE A 106 12.33 1.31 6.70
CA ILE A 106 12.79 2.07 7.87
C ILE A 106 11.58 2.55 8.70
N PHE A 107 10.57 3.12 8.04
CA PHE A 107 9.34 3.56 8.68
C PHE A 107 8.59 2.38 9.32
N MET A 108 8.59 1.22 8.69
CA MET A 108 8.01 0.01 9.26
C MET A 108 8.81 -0.54 10.46
N PHE A 109 10.13 -0.40 10.45
CA PHE A 109 10.97 -0.72 11.60
C PHE A 109 10.73 0.24 12.77
N ILE A 110 10.61 1.55 12.48
CA ILE A 110 10.18 2.57 13.44
C ILE A 110 8.79 2.24 13.99
N ARG A 111 7.86 1.84 13.11
CA ARG A 111 6.53 1.35 13.51
C ARG A 111 6.69 0.20 14.49
N LEU A 112 7.50 -0.82 14.21
CA LEU A 112 7.70 -1.96 15.13
C LEU A 112 8.17 -1.51 16.53
N ILE A 113 9.08 -0.53 16.61
CA ILE A 113 9.60 -0.01 17.89
C ILE A 113 8.54 0.83 18.63
N ILE A 114 7.82 1.71 17.94
CA ILE A 114 6.76 2.54 18.53
C ILE A 114 5.55 1.68 18.95
N LEU A 115 5.25 0.60 18.20
CA LEU A 115 4.14 -0.33 18.45
C LEU A 115 4.27 -1.07 19.77
N GLN A 116 5.48 -1.38 20.23
CA GLN A 116 5.66 -2.06 21.53
C GLN A 116 5.47 -1.11 22.72
N LYS A 117 5.67 0.20 22.55
CA LYS A 117 5.59 1.17 23.65
C LYS A 117 4.18 1.74 23.87
N LYS A 118 3.31 1.73 22.84
CA LYS A 118 1.94 2.27 22.88
C LYS A 118 0.86 1.22 23.24
N GLU A 119 1.24 0.04 23.73
CA GLU A 119 0.30 -0.98 24.25
C GLU A 119 -0.29 -0.61 25.63
N ARG A 120 0.17 0.49 26.26
CA ARG A 120 -0.27 0.92 27.61
C ARG A 120 -1.04 2.24 27.70
N SER A 121 -1.19 3.00 26.60
CA SER A 121 -1.74 4.36 26.68
C SER A 121 -2.59 4.75 25.47
N SER A 122 -3.77 4.16 25.32
CA SER A 122 -4.79 4.77 24.45
C SER A 122 -6.22 4.39 24.83
N LEU A 123 -6.61 4.66 26.09
CA LEU A 123 -7.98 5.02 26.43
C LEU A 123 -8.07 6.55 26.34
N LYS A 124 -8.25 7.08 25.13
CA LYS A 124 -8.82 8.42 24.90
C LYS A 124 -9.32 8.44 23.46
N GLY A 125 -10.58 8.01 23.30
CA GLY A 125 -11.34 8.24 22.09
C GLY A 125 -11.53 9.75 21.96
N HIS A 126 -10.83 10.36 21.01
CA HIS A 126 -11.18 11.70 20.56
C HIS A 126 -12.16 11.56 19.41
N ASN A 127 -13.45 11.67 19.74
CA ASN A 127 -14.57 11.64 18.82
C ASN A 127 -14.96 13.05 18.32
N GLU A 128 -14.05 14.01 18.43
CA GLU A 128 -14.28 15.41 18.01
C GLU A 128 -13.29 15.74 16.89
N LEU A 129 -13.82 15.93 15.67
CA LEU A 129 -13.06 16.34 14.49
C LEU A 129 -12.65 17.81 14.66
N SER A 130 -11.61 18.08 15.47
CA SER A 130 -11.05 19.42 15.60
C SER A 130 -10.51 19.90 14.25
N LYS A 131 -10.63 21.21 13.96
CA LYS A 131 -10.15 21.82 12.70
C LYS A 131 -8.67 21.49 12.43
N ASP A 132 -7.86 21.37 13.48
CA ASP A 132 -6.45 20.99 13.37
C ASP A 132 -6.24 19.53 12.91
N ASN A 133 -7.16 18.63 13.26
CA ASN A 133 -7.12 17.25 12.78
C ASN A 133 -7.55 17.15 11.32
N LEU A 134 -8.46 18.02 10.87
CA LEU A 134 -8.86 18.09 9.47
C LEU A 134 -7.69 18.50 8.56
N ILE A 135 -6.93 19.52 8.94
CA ILE A 135 -5.74 19.97 8.18
C ILE A 135 -4.70 18.85 8.11
N LYS A 136 -4.46 18.15 9.23
CA LYS A 136 -3.56 16.99 9.27
C LYS A 136 -4.03 15.87 8.33
N CYS A 137 -5.32 15.56 8.30
CA CYS A 137 -5.89 14.57 7.37
C CYS A 137 -5.67 14.97 5.90
N ILE A 138 -5.91 16.23 5.55
CA ILE A 138 -5.75 16.74 4.19
C ILE A 138 -4.27 16.65 3.77
N CYS A 139 -3.37 17.16 4.61
CA CYS A 139 -1.93 17.14 4.34
C CYS A 139 -1.40 15.71 4.24
N LEU A 140 -1.79 14.83 5.17
CA LEU A 140 -1.43 13.42 5.13
C LEU A 140 -1.92 12.76 3.84
N GLY A 141 -3.19 12.97 3.47
CA GLY A 141 -3.79 12.42 2.26
C GLY A 141 -3.06 12.87 1.01
N LEU A 142 -2.88 14.19 0.83
CA LEU A 142 -2.19 14.74 -0.34
C LEU A 142 -0.75 14.24 -0.47
N VAL A 143 0.04 14.30 0.61
CA VAL A 143 1.45 13.90 0.57
C VAL A 143 1.56 12.40 0.31
N THR A 144 0.85 11.57 1.09
CA THR A 144 0.93 10.12 0.92
C THR A 144 0.32 9.66 -0.40
N GLY A 145 -0.73 10.34 -0.88
CA GLY A 145 -1.33 10.12 -2.18
C GLY A 145 -0.38 10.47 -3.32
N MET A 146 0.26 11.65 -3.31
CA MET A 146 1.27 12.01 -4.31
C MET A 146 2.41 10.99 -4.33
N LEU A 147 2.93 10.63 -3.16
CA LEU A 147 3.97 9.60 -3.07
C LEU A 147 3.48 8.24 -3.60
N ALA A 148 2.24 7.86 -3.29
CA ALA A 148 1.62 6.63 -3.78
C ALA A 148 1.44 6.61 -5.30
N GLY A 149 1.03 7.74 -5.88
CA GLY A 149 0.84 7.88 -7.32
C GLY A 149 2.16 7.90 -8.07
N SER A 150 3.15 8.64 -7.58
CA SER A 150 4.45 8.77 -8.25
C SER A 150 5.27 7.48 -8.19
N PHE A 151 5.30 6.81 -7.03
CA PHE A 151 6.23 5.71 -6.76
C PHE A 151 5.54 4.38 -6.43
N GLY A 152 4.20 4.35 -6.42
CA GLY A 152 3.42 3.15 -6.12
C GLY A 152 3.33 2.83 -4.63
N ILE A 153 3.40 1.53 -4.32
CA ILE A 153 2.91 0.95 -3.06
C ILE A 153 3.73 1.32 -1.81
N GLY A 154 4.92 1.91 -1.99
CA GLY A 154 5.81 2.29 -0.88
C GLY A 154 5.15 3.19 0.16
N SER A 155 4.06 3.89 -0.18
CA SER A 155 3.32 4.82 0.67
C SER A 155 2.47 4.18 1.77
N ALA A 156 2.11 2.90 1.69
CA ALA A 156 1.14 2.29 2.62
C ALA A 156 1.60 2.35 4.10
N PRO A 157 2.87 2.05 4.45
CA PRO A 157 3.37 2.26 5.81
C PRO A 157 3.38 3.73 6.24
N PHE A 158 3.60 4.68 5.32
CA PHE A 158 3.53 6.11 5.63
C PHE A 158 2.12 6.55 5.99
N ILE A 159 1.11 6.08 5.24
CA ILE A 159 -0.31 6.31 5.57
C ILE A 159 -0.58 5.77 6.97
N GLN A 160 -0.16 4.53 7.23
CA GLN A 160 -0.41 3.87 8.50
C GLN A 160 0.26 4.58 9.69
N LEU A 161 1.52 4.99 9.54
CA LEU A 161 2.25 5.76 10.56
C LEU A 161 1.63 7.14 10.78
N GLY A 162 1.22 7.83 9.71
CA GLY A 162 0.49 9.09 9.82
C GLY A 162 -0.80 8.94 10.62
N LEU A 163 -1.58 7.89 10.35
CA LEU A 163 -2.81 7.59 11.08
C LEU A 163 -2.57 7.33 12.58
N ILE A 164 -1.50 6.62 12.94
CA ILE A 164 -1.20 6.28 14.34
C ILE A 164 -0.57 7.46 15.11
N VAL A 165 0.34 8.19 14.46
CA VAL A 165 1.14 9.25 15.09
C VAL A 165 0.42 10.60 15.06
N LEU A 166 -0.13 11.00 13.90
CA LEU A 166 -0.78 12.31 13.74
C LEU A 166 -2.24 12.30 14.23
N LEU A 167 -2.94 11.19 14.01
CA LEU A 167 -4.38 11.06 14.26
C LEU A 167 -4.70 10.16 15.46
N GLY A 168 -3.68 9.52 16.06
CA GLY A 168 -3.82 8.79 17.31
C GLY A 168 -4.62 7.49 17.22
N LEU A 169 -4.90 6.98 16.01
CA LEU A 169 -5.68 5.76 15.82
C LEU A 169 -5.01 4.54 16.45
N THR A 170 -5.83 3.59 16.92
CA THR A 170 -5.31 2.29 17.39
C THR A 170 -4.68 1.52 16.25
N ILE A 171 -3.83 0.54 16.55
CA ILE A 171 -3.15 -0.26 15.52
C ILE A 171 -4.17 -0.96 14.62
N GLN A 172 -5.20 -1.56 15.22
CA GLN A 172 -6.27 -2.26 14.49
C GLN A 172 -7.09 -1.28 13.64
N GLN A 173 -7.46 -0.13 14.20
CA GLN A 173 -8.18 0.91 13.45
C GLN A 173 -7.36 1.47 12.30
N SER A 174 -6.05 1.64 12.50
CA SER A 174 -5.15 2.13 11.49
C SER A 174 -5.01 1.15 10.32
N ILE A 175 -4.92 -0.17 10.58
CA ILE A 175 -4.89 -1.18 9.51
C ILE A 175 -6.16 -1.10 8.66
N GLY A 176 -7.35 -1.13 9.28
CA GLY A 176 -8.61 -1.07 8.56
C GLY A 176 -8.82 0.25 7.83
N THR A 177 -8.49 1.38 8.47
CA THR A 177 -8.62 2.72 7.89
C THR A 177 -7.63 2.93 6.75
N THR A 178 -6.40 2.39 6.81
CA THR A 178 -5.44 2.42 5.70
C THR A 178 -5.98 1.72 4.46
N MET A 179 -6.68 0.58 4.60
CA MET A 179 -7.32 -0.08 3.44
C MET A 179 -8.36 0.82 2.78
N LEU A 180 -9.13 1.55 3.60
CA LEU A 180 -10.13 2.51 3.09
C LEU A 180 -9.47 3.70 2.40
N VAL A 181 -8.32 4.17 2.89
CA VAL A 181 -7.54 5.26 2.29
C VAL A 181 -6.90 4.84 0.97
N ILE A 182 -6.36 3.62 0.89
CA ILE A 182 -5.70 3.14 -0.34
C ILE A 182 -6.70 2.95 -1.47
N LEU A 183 -7.95 2.56 -1.21
CA LEU A 183 -8.96 2.35 -2.25
C LEU A 183 -9.12 3.57 -3.20
N PRO A 184 -9.44 4.80 -2.73
CA PRO A 184 -9.55 5.98 -3.58
C PRO A 184 -8.19 6.45 -4.14
N ILE A 185 -7.08 6.27 -3.40
CA ILE A 185 -5.72 6.53 -3.91
C ILE A 185 -5.43 5.66 -5.13
N ALA A 186 -5.70 4.37 -5.04
CA ALA A 186 -5.48 3.37 -6.08
C ALA A 186 -6.35 3.65 -7.31
N ILE A 187 -7.60 4.08 -7.11
CA ILE A 187 -8.47 4.55 -8.20
C ILE A 187 -7.85 5.78 -8.88
N GLY A 188 -7.42 6.78 -8.12
CA GLY A 188 -6.81 7.99 -8.66
C GLY A 188 -5.51 7.73 -9.42
N GLY A 189 -4.58 6.97 -8.84
CA GLY A 189 -3.31 6.62 -9.47
C GLY A 189 -3.45 5.64 -10.64
N GLY A 190 -4.33 4.64 -10.51
CA GLY A 190 -4.61 3.68 -11.58
C GLY A 190 -5.25 4.37 -12.79
N PHE A 191 -6.21 5.27 -12.56
CA PHE A 191 -6.81 6.08 -13.62
C PHE A 191 -5.78 7.02 -14.27
N GLY A 192 -4.91 7.64 -13.48
CA GLY A 192 -3.86 8.52 -14.01
C GLY A 192 -2.89 7.77 -14.94
N TYR A 193 -2.33 6.63 -14.52
CA TYR A 193 -1.48 5.82 -15.41
C TYR A 193 -2.23 5.19 -16.59
N SER A 194 -3.51 4.83 -16.41
CA SER A 194 -4.34 4.33 -17.50
C SER A 194 -4.59 5.41 -18.55
N SER A 195 -4.73 6.67 -18.15
CA SER A 195 -4.90 7.80 -19.09
C SER A 195 -3.67 8.08 -19.93
N GLU A 196 -2.49 7.70 -19.43
CA GLU A 196 -1.20 7.82 -20.12
C GLU A 196 -0.88 6.58 -21.00
N GLY A 197 -1.76 5.56 -21.01
CA GLY A 197 -1.61 4.39 -21.89
C GLY A 197 -0.68 3.29 -21.37
N TYR A 198 -0.23 3.35 -20.11
CA TYR A 198 0.68 2.35 -19.52
C TYR A 198 -0.04 1.08 -19.02
N LEU A 199 -1.37 1.02 -19.09
CA LEU A 199 -2.12 -0.09 -18.51
C LEU A 199 -2.32 -1.22 -19.54
N ASP A 200 -1.64 -2.34 -19.30
CA ASP A 200 -1.89 -3.60 -20.01
C ASP A 200 -3.01 -4.39 -19.31
N TYR A 201 -4.16 -4.50 -19.97
CA TYR A 201 -5.34 -5.21 -19.45
C TYR A 201 -5.12 -6.72 -19.30
N VAL A 202 -4.30 -7.33 -20.17
CA VAL A 202 -3.99 -8.77 -20.09
C VAL A 202 -3.13 -9.02 -18.86
N LEU A 203 -2.12 -8.19 -18.65
CA LEU A 203 -1.29 -8.25 -17.44
C LEU A 203 -2.12 -8.02 -16.18
N LEU A 204 -3.02 -7.03 -16.20
CA LEU A 204 -3.91 -6.71 -15.09
C LEU A 204 -4.76 -7.91 -14.67
N VAL A 205 -5.40 -8.60 -15.61
CA VAL A 205 -6.23 -9.78 -15.31
C VAL A 205 -5.38 -10.90 -14.70
N GLN A 206 -4.17 -11.14 -15.21
CA GLN A 206 -3.27 -12.16 -14.66
C GLN A 206 -2.82 -11.83 -13.23
N VAL A 207 -2.45 -10.57 -12.98
CA VAL A 207 -2.06 -10.10 -11.65
C VAL A 207 -3.25 -10.16 -10.69
N LEU A 208 -4.45 -9.76 -11.12
CA LEU A 208 -5.68 -9.86 -10.33
C LEU A 208 -5.97 -11.29 -9.89
N ILE A 209 -6.01 -12.23 -10.83
CA ILE A 209 -6.31 -13.63 -10.53
C ILE A 209 -5.26 -14.21 -9.58
N GLY A 210 -3.97 -13.98 -9.85
CA GLY A 210 -2.88 -14.48 -9.01
C GLY A 210 -2.92 -13.88 -7.61
N THR A 211 -3.06 -12.56 -7.49
CA THR A 211 -3.05 -11.86 -6.20
C THR A 211 -4.31 -12.15 -5.38
N MET A 212 -5.50 -12.21 -5.99
CA MET A 212 -6.73 -12.52 -5.25
C MET A 212 -6.75 -13.97 -4.75
N LEU A 213 -6.39 -14.94 -5.61
CA LEU A 213 -6.32 -16.35 -5.19
C LEU A 213 -5.25 -16.56 -4.14
N GLY A 214 -4.05 -16.01 -4.35
CA GLY A 214 -2.97 -16.12 -3.40
C GLY A 214 -3.29 -15.42 -2.08
N ALA A 215 -3.90 -14.23 -2.08
CA ALA A 215 -4.29 -13.52 -0.86
C ALA A 215 -5.37 -14.27 -0.09
N TYR A 216 -6.34 -14.88 -0.78
CA TYR A 216 -7.37 -15.71 -0.15
C TYR A 216 -6.76 -16.94 0.55
N ILE A 217 -5.86 -17.65 -0.14
CA ILE A 217 -5.15 -18.81 0.44
C ILE A 217 -4.26 -18.34 1.60
N GLY A 218 -3.47 -17.28 1.41
CA GLY A 218 -2.58 -16.70 2.41
C GLY A 218 -3.31 -16.31 3.68
N ALA A 219 -4.42 -15.58 3.57
CA ALA A 219 -5.22 -15.14 4.71
C ALA A 219 -5.73 -16.32 5.55
N LYS A 220 -6.05 -17.46 4.93
CA LYS A 220 -6.48 -18.67 5.65
C LYS A 220 -5.33 -19.32 6.43
N PHE A 221 -4.11 -19.28 5.91
CA PHE A 221 -2.91 -19.79 6.58
C PHE A 221 -2.32 -18.81 7.61
N THR A 222 -2.67 -17.52 7.54
CA THR A 222 -2.20 -16.48 8.48
C THR A 222 -2.50 -16.82 9.94
N ASN A 223 -3.65 -17.45 10.22
CA ASN A 223 -4.04 -17.84 11.58
C ASN A 223 -3.18 -18.96 12.19
N TYR A 224 -2.42 -19.70 11.37
CA TYR A 224 -1.55 -20.80 11.83
C TYR A 224 -0.10 -20.38 12.03
N ALA A 225 0.29 -19.18 11.56
CA ALA A 225 1.68 -18.78 11.56
C ALA A 225 2.06 -18.01 12.84
N PRO A 226 3.27 -18.23 13.38
CA PRO A 226 3.70 -17.56 14.59
C PRO A 226 3.85 -16.05 14.36
N ARG A 227 3.42 -15.23 15.33
CA ARG A 227 3.42 -13.75 15.26
C ARG A 227 4.78 -13.15 14.89
N MET A 228 5.87 -13.86 15.16
CA MET A 228 7.23 -13.45 14.82
C MET A 228 7.51 -13.54 13.31
N LEU A 229 7.02 -14.58 12.64
CA LEU A 229 7.12 -14.70 11.18
C LEU A 229 6.35 -13.58 10.47
N LEU A 230 5.13 -13.25 10.93
CA LEU A 230 4.36 -12.13 10.38
C LEU A 230 5.14 -10.82 10.44
N ARG A 231 5.71 -10.51 11.61
CA ARG A 231 6.47 -9.27 11.83
C ARG A 231 7.74 -9.21 10.99
N PHE A 232 8.44 -10.33 10.83
CA PHE A 232 9.64 -10.41 10.00
C PHE A 232 9.33 -10.26 8.52
N SER A 233 8.36 -11.01 8.00
CA SER A 233 7.96 -10.92 6.59
C SER A 233 7.53 -9.49 6.25
N MET A 234 6.83 -8.84 7.18
CA MET A 234 6.40 -7.45 7.07
C MET A 234 7.54 -6.51 6.72
N ILE A 235 8.65 -6.57 7.45
CA ILE A 235 9.82 -5.70 7.27
C ILE A 235 10.74 -6.20 6.15
N MET A 236 10.81 -7.52 5.92
CA MET A 236 11.70 -8.08 4.90
C MET A 236 11.21 -7.84 3.48
N THR A 237 9.90 -7.82 3.22
CA THR A 237 9.43 -7.65 1.82
C THR A 237 9.79 -6.30 1.20
N PRO A 238 9.66 -5.13 1.86
CA PRO A 238 10.03 -3.86 1.25
C PRO A 238 11.56 -3.70 1.14
N ILE A 239 12.32 -4.28 2.09
CA ILE A 239 13.79 -4.33 2.02
C ILE A 239 14.23 -5.15 0.81
N LEU A 240 13.70 -6.37 0.68
CA LEU A 240 14.04 -7.25 -0.43
C LEU A 240 13.64 -6.61 -1.76
N ALA A 241 12.41 -6.08 -1.88
CA ALA A 241 11.93 -5.40 -3.08
C ALA A 241 12.78 -4.15 -3.43
N GLY A 242 13.20 -3.37 -2.43
CA GLY A 242 14.05 -2.21 -2.60
C GLY A 242 15.46 -2.59 -3.07
N CYS A 243 16.10 -3.58 -2.43
CA CYS A 243 17.40 -4.11 -2.87
C CYS A 243 17.31 -4.69 -4.28
N MET A 244 16.24 -5.41 -4.57
CA MET A 244 15.94 -6.00 -5.86
C MET A 244 15.88 -4.94 -6.97
N LEU A 245 15.13 -3.85 -6.76
CA LEU A 245 15.03 -2.74 -7.72
C LEU A 245 16.32 -1.90 -7.88
N LEU A 246 17.32 -2.07 -7.02
CA LEU A 246 18.63 -1.43 -7.15
C LEU A 246 19.63 -2.26 -7.97
N VAL A 247 19.33 -3.55 -8.22
CA VAL A 247 20.21 -4.48 -8.93
C VAL A 247 19.92 -4.53 -10.42
N ASP A 248 18.71 -4.13 -10.84
CA ASP A 248 18.34 -3.85 -12.25
C ASP A 248 18.79 -2.44 -12.68
#